data_AF-A0A812RLA2-F1
#
_entry.id   AF-A0A812RLA2-F1
#
_cell.length_a   1.000
_cell.length_b   1.000
_cell.length_c   1.000
_cell.angle_alpha   90.00
_cell.angle_beta   90.00
_cell.angle_gamma   90.00
#
_symmetry.space_group_name_H-M   'P 1'
#
loop_
_entity.id
_entity.type
_entity.pdbx_description
1 polymer ?
#
loop_
_entity_poly.entity_id
_entity_poly.type
_entity_poly.pdbx_seq_one_letter_code
_entity_poly.pdbx_strand_id
1 'polypeptide(L)'
;MALSRPDEAQSILSLPTLADIIVHGDRRDHARYLLGLAVASILLAGTMVLCLSHQRELMLAPVSPRRKYYILMHLFPFVVASSCWFQVAVPELAVGTLLVQEIWEALALHFFGLTIIDLMGGPETTVRILAQREPQGMFGRSRWCVPPCCCAVVLLPCAFRDGTTVFNNAALHKMLAMIEQYCYVAPIAASVTTLLDFNTHQRQVHFEGLFQVELLMQLVQSISMFCCLQALFALYRATHDVLHRFKTTSKFLSIKLLILLSLIQKTLV
;
A
#
# COMPACT_ATOMS: atom_id res chain seq x y z
N MET A 1 -5.89 7.35 -53.41
CA MET A 1 -5.62 7.78 -52.02
C MET A 1 -6.94 8.16 -51.39
N ALA A 2 -7.56 7.22 -50.67
CA ALA A 2 -8.82 7.45 -49.99
C ALA A 2 -8.52 8.02 -48.59
N LEU A 3 -9.01 9.23 -48.33
CA LEU A 3 -9.03 9.83 -47.00
C LEU A 3 -10.03 9.03 -46.14
N SER A 4 -9.53 8.18 -45.25
CA SER A 4 -10.34 7.54 -44.20
C SER A 4 -10.84 8.62 -43.24
N ARG A 5 -12.16 8.62 -42.97
CA ARG A 5 -12.80 9.57 -42.06
C ARG A 5 -12.23 9.42 -40.63
N PRO A 6 -11.84 10.51 -39.95
CA PRO A 6 -11.36 10.47 -38.57
C PRO A 6 -12.43 10.14 -37.52
N ASP A 7 -13.71 10.02 -37.91
CA ASP A 7 -14.83 9.85 -36.98
C ASP A 7 -15.03 8.40 -36.48
N GLU A 8 -14.42 7.39 -37.11
CA GLU A 8 -14.54 5.98 -36.67
C GLU A 8 -13.54 5.58 -35.58
N ALA A 9 -12.51 6.39 -35.32
CA ALA A 9 -11.51 6.09 -34.30
C ALA A 9 -11.93 6.53 -32.87
N GLN A 10 -13.02 7.30 -32.74
CA GLN A 10 -13.48 7.81 -31.43
C GLN A 10 -14.37 6.82 -30.66
N SER A 11 -14.90 5.77 -31.28
CA SER A 11 -15.86 4.86 -30.61
C SER A 11 -15.22 3.67 -29.89
N ILE A 12 -13.90 3.47 -30.01
CA ILE A 12 -13.26 2.21 -29.57
C ILE A 12 -12.65 2.31 -28.17
N LEU A 13 -12.49 3.51 -27.59
CA LEU A 13 -11.75 3.69 -26.33
C LEU A 13 -12.44 4.57 -25.26
N SER A 14 -13.75 4.82 -25.37
CA SER A 14 -14.51 5.28 -24.21
C SER A 14 -14.88 4.05 -23.38
N LEU A 15 -14.38 3.97 -22.13
CA LEU A 15 -14.89 3.01 -21.15
C LEU A 15 -16.42 3.11 -21.18
N PRO A 16 -17.14 2.02 -21.48
CA PRO A 16 -18.58 2.07 -21.66
C PRO A 16 -19.19 2.64 -20.39
N THR A 17 -19.98 3.70 -20.52
CA THR A 17 -20.64 4.29 -19.36
C THR A 17 -21.53 3.24 -18.73
N LEU A 18 -21.82 3.36 -17.43
CA LEU A 18 -22.75 2.45 -16.76
C LEU A 18 -24.08 2.37 -17.53
N ALA A 19 -24.50 3.48 -18.14
CA ALA A 19 -25.65 3.56 -19.03
C ALA A 19 -25.47 2.72 -20.31
N ASP A 20 -24.32 2.77 -20.98
CA ASP A 20 -24.06 1.98 -22.20
C ASP A 20 -24.01 0.48 -21.92
N ILE A 21 -23.40 0.07 -20.81
CA ILE A 21 -23.41 -1.34 -20.40
C ILE A 21 -24.85 -1.78 -20.17
N ILE A 22 -25.64 -1.02 -19.40
CA ILE A 22 -27.02 -1.37 -19.06
C ILE A 22 -27.93 -1.39 -20.29
N VAL A 23 -27.75 -0.47 -21.24
CA VAL A 23 -28.68 -0.29 -22.37
C VAL A 23 -28.26 -1.11 -23.60
N HIS A 24 -26.96 -1.37 -23.82
CA HIS A 24 -26.44 -2.00 -25.04
C HIS A 24 -25.57 -3.24 -24.83
N GLY A 25 -25.25 -3.61 -23.59
CA GLY A 25 -24.45 -4.80 -23.28
C GLY A 25 -25.13 -6.12 -23.67
N ASP A 26 -24.34 -7.11 -24.08
CA ASP A 26 -24.82 -8.50 -24.20
C ASP A 26 -25.30 -8.99 -22.83
N ARG A 27 -26.31 -9.86 -22.80
CA ARG A 27 -26.90 -10.42 -21.57
C ARG A 27 -25.83 -11.08 -20.67
N ARG A 28 -24.74 -11.58 -21.28
CA ARG A 28 -23.58 -12.14 -20.57
C ARG A 28 -22.78 -11.09 -19.81
N ASP A 29 -22.64 -9.89 -20.36
CA ASP A 29 -21.88 -8.81 -19.73
C ASP A 29 -22.67 -8.16 -18.59
N HIS A 30 -23.99 -8.03 -18.72
CA HIS A 30 -24.87 -7.69 -17.59
C HIS A 30 -24.75 -8.69 -16.45
N ALA A 31 -24.77 -9.99 -16.75
CA ALA A 31 -24.69 -11.03 -15.73
C ALA A 31 -23.34 -10.99 -14.98
N ARG A 32 -22.23 -10.76 -15.71
CA ARG A 32 -20.89 -10.59 -15.12
C ARG A 32 -20.82 -9.35 -14.23
N TYR A 33 -21.37 -8.22 -14.69
CA TYR A 33 -21.43 -6.98 -13.93
C TYR A 33 -22.22 -7.15 -12.62
N LEU A 34 -23.43 -7.70 -12.69
CA LEU A 34 -24.27 -7.95 -11.52
C LEU A 34 -23.61 -8.93 -10.54
N LEU A 35 -22.95 -9.96 -11.04
CA LEU A 35 -22.17 -10.89 -10.23
C LEU A 35 -21.02 -10.17 -9.52
N GLY A 36 -20.25 -9.34 -10.23
CA GLY A 36 -19.17 -8.54 -9.67
C GLY A 36 -19.66 -7.60 -8.56
N LEU A 37 -20.77 -6.90 -8.79
CA LEU A 37 -21.38 -6.01 -7.81
C LEU A 37 -21.89 -6.76 -6.58
N ALA A 38 -22.50 -7.93 -6.77
CA ALA A 38 -22.95 -8.79 -5.66
C ALA A 38 -21.77 -9.27 -4.82
N VAL A 39 -20.70 -9.76 -5.46
CA VAL A 39 -19.46 -10.19 -4.77
C VAL A 39 -18.82 -9.03 -4.01
N ALA A 40 -18.66 -7.87 -4.65
CA ALA A 40 -18.09 -6.67 -4.01
C ALA A 40 -18.93 -6.23 -2.79
N SER A 41 -20.26 -6.29 -2.89
CA SER A 41 -21.16 -5.92 -1.79
C SER A 41 -21.05 -6.90 -0.61
N ILE A 42 -20.97 -8.20 -0.88
CA ILE A 42 -20.76 -9.23 0.16
C ILE A 42 -19.41 -9.02 0.86
N LEU A 43 -18.34 -8.77 0.09
CA LEU A 43 -17.00 -8.52 0.64
C LEU A 43 -16.95 -7.25 1.49
N LEU A 44 -17.61 -6.17 1.03
CA LEU A 44 -17.72 -4.92 1.79
C LEU A 44 -18.48 -5.15 3.11
N ALA A 45 -19.64 -5.82 3.06
CA ALA A 45 -20.43 -6.13 4.24
C ALA A 45 -19.63 -6.99 5.25
N GLY A 46 -18.94 -8.04 4.76
CA GLY A 46 -18.07 -8.87 5.60
C GLY A 46 -16.94 -8.08 6.25
N THR A 47 -16.26 -7.23 5.47
CA THR A 47 -15.19 -6.35 5.98
C THR A 47 -15.71 -5.38 7.02
N MET A 48 -16.89 -4.78 6.79
CA MET A 48 -17.52 -3.87 7.73
C MET A 48 -17.88 -4.57 9.05
N VAL A 49 -18.44 -5.79 9.00
CA VAL A 49 -18.74 -6.58 10.20
C VAL A 49 -17.46 -6.88 11.00
N LEU A 50 -16.37 -7.29 10.32
CA LEU A 50 -15.08 -7.55 10.96
C LEU A 50 -14.48 -6.29 11.58
N CYS A 51 -14.47 -5.17 10.86
CA CYS A 51 -13.98 -3.89 11.36
C CYS A 51 -14.77 -3.40 12.58
N LEU A 52 -16.11 -3.50 12.54
CA LEU A 52 -16.98 -3.12 13.67
C LEU A 52 -16.78 -4.03 14.88
N SER A 53 -16.64 -5.34 14.67
CA SER A 53 -16.33 -6.29 15.75
C SER A 53 -15.02 -5.93 16.44
N HIS A 54 -13.97 -5.68 15.65
CA HIS A 54 -12.67 -5.33 16.20
C HIS A 54 -12.66 -3.94 16.87
N GLN A 55 -13.38 -2.98 16.29
CA GLN A 55 -13.54 -1.66 16.89
C GLN A 55 -14.27 -1.74 18.24
N ARG A 56 -15.28 -2.60 18.37
CA ARG A 56 -15.98 -2.84 19.63
C ARG A 56 -15.02 -3.41 20.69
N GLU A 57 -14.23 -4.42 20.34
CA GLU A 57 -13.20 -4.97 21.24
C GLU A 57 -12.19 -3.90 21.67
N LEU A 58 -11.76 -3.04 20.74
CA LEU A 58 -10.81 -1.97 21.01
C LEU A 58 -11.40 -0.89 21.91
N MET A 59 -12.69 -0.60 21.80
CA MET A 59 -13.39 0.38 22.65
C MET A 59 -13.55 -0.12 24.09
N LEU A 60 -13.67 -1.43 24.30
CA LEU A 60 -13.74 -2.06 25.62
C LEU A 60 -12.38 -2.11 26.33
N ALA A 61 -11.27 -2.00 25.60
CA ALA A 61 -9.95 -1.90 26.18
C ALA A 61 -9.78 -0.58 26.97
N PRO A 62 -8.76 -0.43 27.83
CA PRO A 62 -8.44 0.86 28.46
C PRO A 62 -7.97 1.90 27.43
N VAL A 63 -8.26 3.18 27.70
CA VAL A 63 -7.83 4.29 26.83
C VAL A 63 -6.31 4.38 26.88
N SER A 64 -5.67 4.30 25.71
CA SER A 64 -4.22 4.46 25.57
C SER A 64 -3.93 5.25 24.29
N PRO A 65 -2.82 6.01 24.24
CA PRO A 65 -2.42 6.74 23.03
C PRO A 65 -2.22 5.78 21.83
N ARG A 66 -1.84 4.53 22.11
CA ARG A 66 -1.68 3.44 21.13
C ARG A 66 -2.97 3.14 20.37
N ARG A 67 -4.14 3.41 20.97
CA ARG A 67 -5.45 3.18 20.34
C ARG A 67 -5.58 3.95 19.01
N LYS A 68 -5.02 5.16 18.92
CA LYS A 68 -5.12 6.00 17.72
C LYS A 68 -4.53 5.30 16.49
N TYR A 69 -3.32 4.76 16.61
CA TYR A 69 -2.63 4.08 15.51
C TYR A 69 -3.33 2.78 15.11
N TYR A 70 -3.85 2.03 16.10
CA TYR A 70 -4.64 0.83 15.83
C TYR A 70 -5.94 1.12 15.08
N ILE A 71 -6.67 2.19 15.43
CA ILE A 71 -7.89 2.59 14.72
C ILE A 71 -7.57 2.93 13.27
N LEU A 72 -6.52 3.75 13.04
CA LEU A 72 -6.15 4.17 11.69
C LEU A 72 -5.71 3.00 10.82
N MET A 73 -4.95 2.05 11.37
CA MET A 73 -4.56 0.83 10.67
C MET A 73 -5.77 -0.08 10.35
N HIS A 74 -6.78 -0.14 11.23
CA HIS A 74 -8.00 -0.92 11.01
C HIS A 74 -8.97 -0.29 10.03
N LEU A 75 -8.84 1.01 9.76
CA LEU A 75 -9.65 1.70 8.78
C LEU A 75 -9.23 1.36 7.35
N PHE A 76 -7.98 0.95 7.13
CA PHE A 76 -7.44 0.63 5.81
C PHE A 76 -8.22 -0.47 5.05
N PRO A 77 -8.51 -1.66 5.63
CA PRO A 77 -9.34 -2.66 4.95
C PRO A 77 -10.72 -2.14 4.54
N PHE A 78 -11.34 -1.31 5.37
CA PHE A 78 -12.63 -0.69 5.06
C PHE A 78 -12.52 0.27 3.87
N VAL A 79 -11.49 1.13 3.86
CA VAL A 79 -11.23 2.03 2.73
C VAL A 79 -11.04 1.22 1.44
N VAL A 80 -10.18 0.20 1.46
CA VAL A 80 -9.92 -0.65 0.28
C VAL A 80 -11.22 -1.30 -0.21
N ALA A 81 -11.98 -1.93 0.68
CA ALA A 81 -13.24 -2.59 0.31
C ALA A 81 -14.28 -1.59 -0.25
N SER A 82 -14.39 -0.40 0.37
CA SER A 82 -15.31 0.64 -0.10
C SER A 82 -14.90 1.18 -1.46
N SER A 83 -13.61 1.44 -1.68
CA SER A 83 -13.07 1.87 -2.98
C SER A 83 -13.31 0.82 -4.06
N CYS A 84 -13.07 -0.47 -3.79
CA CYS A 84 -13.36 -1.54 -4.74
C CYS A 84 -14.86 -1.63 -5.06
N TRP A 85 -15.73 -1.42 -4.07
CA TRP A 85 -17.17 -1.37 -4.30
C TRP A 85 -17.56 -0.19 -5.19
N PHE A 86 -17.00 1.00 -4.93
CA PHE A 86 -17.24 2.19 -5.77
C PHE A 86 -16.70 2.01 -7.20
N GLN A 87 -15.56 1.35 -7.39
CA GLN A 87 -15.02 1.03 -8.73
C GLN A 87 -15.99 0.19 -9.56
N VAL A 88 -16.66 -0.78 -8.93
CA VAL A 88 -17.65 -1.64 -9.61
C VAL A 88 -18.98 -0.91 -9.79
N ALA A 89 -19.44 -0.17 -8.77
CA ALA A 89 -20.72 0.53 -8.81
C ALA A 89 -20.71 1.73 -9.77
N VAL A 90 -19.61 2.49 -9.79
CA VAL A 90 -19.43 3.71 -10.57
C VAL A 90 -18.02 3.72 -11.18
N PRO A 91 -17.83 3.11 -12.37
CA PRO A 91 -16.51 3.01 -13.02
C PRO A 91 -15.82 4.36 -13.25
N GLU A 92 -16.59 5.44 -13.41
CA GLU A 92 -16.06 6.82 -13.55
C GLU A 92 -15.26 7.28 -12.33
N LEU A 93 -15.52 6.70 -11.14
CA LEU A 93 -14.79 6.99 -9.91
C LEU A 93 -13.56 6.09 -9.73
N ALA A 94 -13.24 5.22 -10.68
CA ALA A 94 -12.17 4.23 -10.51
C ALA A 94 -10.81 4.91 -10.28
N VAL A 95 -10.47 5.92 -11.09
CA VAL A 95 -9.19 6.63 -10.97
C VAL A 95 -9.08 7.33 -9.60
N GLY A 96 -10.14 8.03 -9.17
CA GLY A 96 -10.14 8.73 -7.88
C GLY A 96 -10.09 7.78 -6.67
N THR A 97 -10.77 6.64 -6.74
CA THR A 97 -10.76 5.64 -5.66
C THR A 97 -9.44 4.89 -5.56
N LEU A 98 -8.71 4.70 -6.67
CA LEU A 98 -7.33 4.19 -6.67
C LEU A 98 -6.39 5.14 -5.96
N LEU A 99 -6.44 6.44 -6.26
CA LEU A 99 -5.66 7.47 -5.53
C LEU A 99 -5.89 7.39 -4.02
N VAL A 100 -7.15 7.28 -3.60
CA VAL A 100 -7.50 7.13 -2.18
C VAL A 100 -6.90 5.85 -1.59
N GLN A 101 -6.96 4.72 -2.28
CA GLN A 101 -6.37 3.46 -1.82
C GLN A 101 -4.85 3.58 -1.60
N GLU A 102 -4.12 4.21 -2.54
CA GLU A 102 -2.66 4.35 -2.44
C GLU A 102 -2.22 5.27 -1.29
N ILE A 103 -2.95 6.37 -1.06
CA ILE A 103 -2.71 7.25 0.09
C ILE A 103 -2.91 6.48 1.40
N TRP A 104 -4.01 5.72 1.50
CA TRP A 104 -4.31 4.96 2.71
C TRP A 104 -3.36 3.78 2.93
N GLU A 105 -2.87 3.15 1.87
CA GLU A 105 -1.81 2.12 1.95
C GLU A 105 -0.54 2.70 2.56
N ALA A 106 -0.08 3.86 2.08
CA ALA A 106 1.12 4.52 2.60
C ALA A 106 0.95 4.92 4.08
N LEU A 107 -0.19 5.50 4.43
CA LEU A 107 -0.52 5.84 5.82
C LEU A 107 -0.58 4.60 6.72
N ALA A 108 -1.20 3.51 6.25
CA ALA A 108 -1.30 2.26 7.01
C ALA A 108 0.09 1.69 7.34
N LEU A 109 1.02 1.70 6.37
CA LEU A 109 2.40 1.28 6.57
C LEU A 109 3.14 2.16 7.58
N HIS A 110 2.94 3.48 7.52
CA HIS A 110 3.55 4.40 8.48
C HIS A 110 3.02 4.21 9.90
N PHE A 111 1.70 4.14 10.07
CA PHE A 111 1.10 3.88 11.38
C PHE A 111 1.47 2.50 11.93
N PHE A 112 1.68 1.52 11.06
CA PHE A 112 2.20 0.22 11.47
C PHE A 112 3.63 0.34 12.04
N GLY A 113 4.52 1.09 11.39
CA GLY A 113 5.86 1.38 11.89
C GLY A 113 5.84 2.09 13.25
N LEU A 114 5.00 3.12 13.40
CA LEU A 114 4.81 3.81 14.68
C LEU A 114 4.26 2.88 15.78
N THR A 115 3.33 2.00 15.43
CA THR A 115 2.76 1.02 16.37
C THR A 115 3.84 0.10 16.93
N ILE A 116 4.81 -0.36 16.11
CA ILE A 116 5.93 -1.17 16.59
C ILE A 116 6.72 -0.43 17.66
N ILE A 117 7.07 0.84 17.41
CA ILE A 117 7.86 1.67 18.33
C ILE A 117 7.08 1.96 19.62
N ASP A 118 5.79 2.25 19.49
CA ASP A 118 4.91 2.51 20.62
C ASP A 118 4.76 1.28 21.52
N LEU A 119 4.64 0.08 20.94
CA LEU A 119 4.59 -1.17 21.69
C LEU A 119 5.89 -1.44 22.44
N MET A 120 7.03 -1.03 21.89
CA MET A 120 8.34 -1.07 22.54
C MET A 120 8.51 -0.01 23.65
N GLY A 121 7.55 0.90 23.83
CA GLY A 121 7.61 1.94 24.85
C GLY A 121 8.25 3.25 24.36
N GLY A 122 8.24 3.50 23.05
CA GLY A 122 8.75 4.73 22.44
C GLY A 122 10.15 4.58 21.83
N PRO A 123 10.65 5.61 21.13
CA PRO A 123 11.89 5.54 20.35
C PRO A 123 13.12 5.29 21.23
N GLU A 124 13.25 6.01 22.34
CA GLU A 124 14.38 5.86 23.27
C GLU A 124 14.45 4.46 23.89
N THR A 125 13.30 3.95 24.35
CA THR A 125 13.20 2.61 24.93
C THR A 125 13.48 1.53 23.88
N THR A 126 13.00 1.73 22.65
CA THR A 126 13.29 0.83 21.52
C THR A 126 14.79 0.73 21.29
N VAL A 127 15.50 1.87 21.19
CA VAL A 127 16.95 1.89 20.99
C VAL A 127 17.67 1.25 22.16
N ARG A 128 17.28 1.56 23.40
CA ARG A 128 17.91 0.98 24.60
C ARG A 128 17.78 -0.55 24.64
N ILE A 129 16.60 -1.08 24.34
CA ILE A 129 16.36 -2.54 24.33
C ILE A 129 17.12 -3.20 23.18
N LEU A 130 17.11 -2.60 21.98
CA LEU A 130 17.77 -3.17 20.80
C LEU A 130 19.29 -3.03 20.83
N ALA A 131 19.84 -2.00 21.48
CA ALA A 131 21.28 -1.81 21.66
C ALA A 131 21.91 -2.89 22.53
N GLN A 132 21.14 -3.47 23.46
CA GLN A 132 21.57 -4.57 24.32
C GLN A 132 21.47 -5.94 23.63
N ARG A 133 20.90 -6.00 22.42
CA ARG A 133 20.70 -7.25 21.69
C ARG A 133 21.76 -7.43 20.62
N GLU A 134 22.13 -8.68 20.41
CA GLU A 134 22.97 -9.05 19.29
C GLU A 134 22.15 -9.06 17.99
N PRO A 135 22.69 -8.51 16.88
CA PRO A 135 22.01 -8.53 15.60
C PRO A 135 21.84 -9.96 15.08
N GLN A 136 20.58 -10.38 14.93
CA GLN A 136 20.22 -11.64 14.29
C GLN A 136 20.27 -11.50 12.76
N GLY A 137 21.45 -11.47 12.16
CA GLY A 137 21.52 -11.44 10.71
C GLY A 137 21.29 -12.81 10.06
N MET A 138 21.08 -12.78 8.75
CA MET A 138 20.88 -13.97 7.93
C MET A 138 22.25 -14.46 7.42
N PHE A 139 22.47 -15.78 7.33
CA PHE A 139 23.73 -16.41 6.89
C PHE A 139 24.96 -16.17 7.79
N GLY A 140 24.77 -16.17 9.11
CA GLY A 140 25.89 -16.14 10.08
C GLY A 140 26.62 -14.79 10.19
N ARG A 141 26.16 -13.75 9.50
CA ARG A 141 26.66 -12.37 9.69
C ARG A 141 25.75 -11.63 10.65
N SER A 142 26.29 -11.11 11.75
CA SER A 142 25.55 -10.37 12.77
C SER A 142 25.23 -8.93 12.30
N ARG A 143 24.25 -8.79 11.40
CA ARG A 143 23.78 -7.50 10.90
C ARG A 143 22.27 -7.37 11.04
N TRP A 144 21.79 -6.16 11.34
CA TRP A 144 20.36 -5.81 11.36
C TRP A 144 19.73 -5.71 9.95
N CYS A 145 20.38 -6.29 8.93
CA CYS A 145 19.93 -6.26 7.55
C CYS A 145 19.10 -7.50 7.23
N VAL A 146 18.05 -7.34 6.41
CA VAL A 146 17.22 -8.46 5.96
C VAL A 146 17.14 -8.48 4.42
N PRO A 147 17.25 -9.64 3.76
CA PRO A 147 16.88 -9.80 2.35
C PRO A 147 15.43 -9.35 2.04
N PRO A 148 15.15 -8.94 0.79
CA PRO A 148 15.84 -9.37 -0.44
C PRO A 148 17.18 -8.69 -0.77
N CYS A 149 17.44 -7.48 -0.26
CA CYS A 149 18.48 -6.62 -0.85
C CYS A 149 19.81 -6.50 -0.11
N CYS A 150 20.13 -7.43 0.80
CA CYS A 150 21.45 -7.43 1.44
C CYS A 150 22.61 -7.75 0.48
N CYS A 151 22.34 -8.27 -0.73
CA CYS A 151 23.39 -8.74 -1.65
C CYS A 151 23.19 -8.41 -3.13
N ALA A 152 21.99 -8.06 -3.61
CA ALA A 152 21.72 -7.97 -5.05
C ALA A 152 21.69 -6.54 -5.64
N VAL A 153 21.43 -5.50 -4.83
CA VAL A 153 21.24 -4.14 -5.35
C VAL A 153 22.10 -3.16 -4.54
N VAL A 154 23.28 -2.84 -5.08
CA VAL A 154 24.25 -1.88 -4.52
C VAL A 154 23.65 -0.48 -4.30
N LEU A 155 22.55 -0.17 -4.97
CA LEU A 155 21.89 1.14 -4.97
C LEU A 155 20.91 1.36 -3.81
N LEU A 156 20.47 0.30 -3.12
CA LEU A 156 19.52 0.46 -2.02
C LEU A 156 20.25 0.79 -0.72
N PRO A 157 19.88 1.88 -0.01
CA PRO A 157 20.53 2.25 1.24
C PRO A 157 20.26 1.17 2.29
N CYS A 158 21.21 0.26 2.47
CA CYS A 158 21.23 -0.59 3.64
C CYS A 158 21.23 0.34 4.85
N ALA A 159 20.21 0.22 5.72
CA ALA A 159 20.10 1.05 6.92
C ALA A 159 21.42 1.02 7.74
N PHE A 160 22.15 -0.12 7.69
CA PHE A 160 23.38 -0.39 8.45
C PHE A 160 24.59 -0.69 7.55
N ARG A 161 24.89 0.16 6.57
CA ARG A 161 26.10 0.00 5.72
C ARG A 161 27.40 0.10 6.54
N ASP A 162 27.37 0.81 7.66
CA ASP A 162 28.58 1.22 8.41
C ASP A 162 29.18 0.13 9.31
N GLY A 163 28.76 -1.14 9.17
CA GLY A 163 29.31 -2.23 9.98
C GLY A 163 29.01 -2.13 11.48
N THR A 164 28.14 -1.19 11.88
CA THR A 164 27.70 -1.03 13.26
C THR A 164 26.82 -2.22 13.66
N THR A 165 27.34 -3.05 14.56
CA THR A 165 26.61 -4.16 15.18
C THR A 165 25.58 -3.66 16.21
N VAL A 166 25.79 -2.44 16.73
CA VAL A 166 24.94 -1.84 17.77
C VAL A 166 23.81 -1.04 17.13
N PHE A 167 22.58 -1.33 17.54
CA PHE A 167 21.41 -0.56 17.18
C PHE A 167 21.44 0.80 17.88
N ASN A 168 21.40 1.91 17.13
CA ASN A 168 21.50 3.26 17.67
C ASN A 168 20.34 4.16 17.23
N ASN A 169 20.28 5.39 17.77
CA ASN A 169 19.25 6.37 17.40
C ASN A 169 19.28 6.70 15.91
N ALA A 170 20.46 6.81 15.29
CA ALA A 170 20.59 7.12 13.87
C ALA A 170 19.97 6.04 12.98
N ALA A 171 20.14 4.76 13.33
CA ALA A 171 19.55 3.64 12.62
C ALA A 171 18.02 3.65 12.72
N LEU A 172 17.46 3.91 13.90
CA LEU A 172 16.02 4.03 14.08
C LEU A 172 15.45 5.20 13.26
N HIS A 173 16.10 6.37 13.31
CA HIS A 173 15.68 7.54 12.53
C HIS A 173 15.74 7.26 11.03
N LYS A 174 16.78 6.57 10.56
CA LYS A 174 16.90 6.19 9.15
C LYS A 174 15.79 5.23 8.71
N MET A 175 15.45 4.23 9.54
CA MET A 175 14.30 3.36 9.26
C MET A 175 12.99 4.14 9.21
N LEU A 176 12.77 5.03 10.18
CA LEU A 176 11.58 5.88 10.21
C LEU A 176 11.50 6.80 8.99
N ALA A 177 12.60 7.43 8.59
CA ALA A 177 12.67 8.24 7.38
C ALA A 177 12.35 7.43 6.11
N MET A 178 12.82 6.18 6.03
CA MET A 178 12.50 5.28 4.90
C MET A 178 11.03 4.86 4.86
N ILE A 179 10.34 4.84 6.01
CA ILE A 179 8.90 4.60 6.10
C ILE A 179 8.13 5.88 5.75
N GLU A 180 8.56 7.02 6.30
CA GLU A 180 7.92 8.31 6.12
C GLU A 180 8.03 8.83 4.68
N GLN A 181 9.16 8.62 4.01
CA GLN A 181 9.33 9.03 2.60
C GLN A 181 8.22 8.45 1.70
N TYR A 182 7.74 7.24 1.99
CA TYR A 182 6.69 6.60 1.18
C TYR A 182 5.34 7.30 1.35
N CYS A 183 5.08 7.90 2.52
CA CYS A 183 3.89 8.71 2.76
C CYS A 183 3.86 10.00 1.94
N TYR A 184 5.02 10.50 1.49
CA TYR A 184 5.09 11.66 0.59
C TYR A 184 5.14 11.22 -0.87
N VAL A 185 5.93 10.20 -1.19
CA VAL A 185 6.12 9.74 -2.57
C VAL A 185 4.84 9.13 -3.13
N ALA A 186 4.13 8.28 -2.39
CA ALA A 186 2.95 7.60 -2.91
C ALA A 186 1.82 8.58 -3.29
N PRO A 187 1.39 9.54 -2.45
CA PRO A 187 0.36 10.50 -2.84
C PRO A 187 0.77 11.38 -4.02
N ILE A 188 2.05 11.79 -4.09
CA ILE A 188 2.55 12.61 -5.21
C ILE A 188 2.51 11.81 -6.50
N ALA A 189 3.08 10.59 -6.51
CA ALA A 189 3.09 9.72 -7.67
C ALA A 189 1.66 9.41 -8.14
N ALA A 190 0.79 8.99 -7.21
CA ALA A 190 -0.63 8.69 -7.47
C ALA A 190 -1.39 9.90 -8.04
N SER A 191 -1.13 11.11 -7.52
CA SER A 191 -1.78 12.33 -8.01
C SER A 191 -1.30 12.67 -9.42
N VAL A 192 0.00 12.55 -9.68
CA VAL A 192 0.56 12.80 -11.02
C VAL A 192 0.02 11.80 -12.03
N THR A 193 0.01 10.50 -11.72
CA THR A 193 -0.53 9.47 -12.62
C THR A 193 -2.03 9.67 -12.86
N THR A 194 -2.81 9.97 -11.81
CA THR A 194 -4.25 10.30 -11.93
C THR A 194 -4.49 11.52 -12.83
N LEU A 195 -3.68 12.58 -12.68
CA LEU A 195 -3.78 13.77 -13.50
C LEU A 195 -3.40 13.49 -14.96
N LEU A 196 -2.37 12.66 -15.19
CA LEU A 196 -1.98 12.26 -16.54
C LEU A 196 -3.09 11.45 -17.20
N ASP A 197 -3.64 10.46 -16.50
CA ASP A 197 -4.73 9.60 -16.98
C ASP A 197 -6.01 10.39 -17.29
N PHE A 198 -6.36 11.36 -16.44
CA PHE A 198 -7.49 12.25 -16.70
C PHE A 198 -7.28 13.08 -17.98
N ASN A 199 -6.08 13.59 -18.20
CA ASN A 199 -5.76 14.41 -19.37
C ASN A 199 -5.68 13.59 -20.67
N THR A 200 -5.13 12.37 -20.64
CA THR A 200 -5.06 11.48 -21.80
C THR A 200 -6.46 11.06 -22.23
N HIS A 201 -7.32 10.69 -21.27
CA HIS A 201 -8.69 10.28 -21.54
C HIS A 201 -9.54 11.45 -22.10
N GLN A 202 -9.37 12.68 -21.59
CA GLN A 202 -10.17 13.81 -22.05
C GLN A 202 -9.72 14.38 -23.40
N ARG A 203 -8.42 14.34 -23.72
CA ARG A 203 -7.89 15.01 -24.94
C ARG A 203 -7.56 14.08 -26.10
N GLN A 204 -7.52 12.75 -25.94
CA GLN A 204 -7.06 11.80 -26.99
C GLN A 204 -5.67 12.16 -27.57
N VAL A 205 -4.85 12.92 -26.83
CA VAL A 205 -3.53 13.36 -27.29
C VAL A 205 -2.49 12.36 -26.76
N HIS A 206 -2.09 11.42 -27.62
CA HIS A 206 -0.96 10.53 -27.35
C HIS A 206 0.37 11.27 -27.55
N PHE A 207 0.96 11.77 -26.47
CA PHE A 207 2.34 12.24 -26.46
C PHE A 207 3.23 11.17 -25.82
N GLU A 208 4.25 10.71 -26.54
CA GLU A 208 5.23 9.72 -26.04
C GLU A 208 5.90 10.17 -24.72
N GLY A 209 6.05 11.48 -24.50
CA GLY A 209 6.61 12.03 -23.27
C GLY A 209 5.75 11.80 -22.02
N LEU A 210 4.42 11.74 -22.14
CA LEU A 210 3.53 11.52 -20.98
C LEU A 210 3.65 10.09 -20.46
N PHE A 211 3.79 9.12 -21.36
CA PHE A 211 4.02 7.72 -21.03
C PHE A 211 5.33 7.51 -20.26
N GLN A 212 6.40 8.22 -20.65
CA GLN A 212 7.67 8.15 -19.93
C GLN A 212 7.57 8.70 -18.50
N VAL A 213 6.80 9.77 -18.30
CA VAL A 213 6.58 10.35 -16.96
C VAL A 213 5.78 9.39 -16.08
N GLU A 214 4.72 8.78 -16.62
CA GLU A 214 3.93 7.80 -15.90
C GLU A 214 4.77 6.60 -15.44
N LEU A 215 5.55 6.01 -16.35
CA LEU A 215 6.45 4.91 -16.04
C LEU A 215 7.50 5.30 -15.00
N LEU A 216 8.06 6.50 -15.10
CA LEU A 216 9.00 7.03 -14.11
C LEU A 216 8.35 7.16 -12.73
N MET A 217 7.12 7.68 -12.64
CA MET A 217 6.40 7.82 -11.37
C MET A 217 6.11 6.45 -10.74
N GLN A 218 5.64 5.48 -11.53
CA GLN A 218 5.41 4.11 -11.08
C GLN A 218 6.71 3.45 -10.57
N LEU A 219 7.83 3.67 -11.26
CA LEU A 219 9.14 3.16 -10.84
C LEU A 219 9.59 3.80 -9.51
N VAL A 220 9.49 5.12 -9.39
CA VAL A 220 9.84 5.87 -8.16
C VAL A 220 8.99 5.40 -6.98
N GLN A 221 7.68 5.23 -7.19
CA GLN A 221 6.76 4.72 -6.17
C GLN A 221 7.11 3.29 -5.77
N SER A 222 7.42 2.42 -6.73
CA SER A 222 7.81 1.03 -6.47
C SER A 222 9.09 0.93 -5.65
N ILE A 223 10.11 1.72 -6.00
CA ILE A 223 11.38 1.80 -5.25
C ILE A 223 11.13 2.32 -3.82
N SER A 224 10.31 3.37 -3.68
CA SER A 224 9.97 3.95 -2.38
C SER A 224 9.20 2.96 -1.50
N MET A 225 8.21 2.26 -2.06
CA MET A 225 7.46 1.19 -1.40
C MET A 225 8.40 0.07 -0.93
N PHE A 226 9.31 -0.36 -1.79
CA PHE A 226 10.29 -1.39 -1.47
C PHE A 226 11.19 -0.96 -0.29
N CYS A 227 11.65 0.29 -0.28
CA CYS A 227 12.43 0.85 0.83
C CYS A 227 11.63 0.85 2.14
N CYS A 228 10.38 1.30 2.10
CA CYS A 228 9.48 1.31 3.24
C CYS A 228 9.28 -0.11 3.81
N LEU A 229 8.97 -1.08 2.95
CA LEU A 229 8.82 -2.48 3.35
C LEU A 229 10.09 -3.06 3.94
N GLN A 230 11.25 -2.73 3.39
CA GLN A 230 12.53 -3.19 3.92
C GLN A 230 12.81 -2.60 5.31
N ALA A 231 12.54 -1.31 5.52
CA ALA A 231 12.67 -0.67 6.83
C ALA A 231 11.71 -1.27 7.86
N LEU A 232 10.44 -1.47 7.49
CA LEU A 232 9.44 -2.12 8.34
C LEU A 232 9.83 -3.55 8.69
N PHE A 233 10.33 -4.31 7.71
CA PHE A 233 10.74 -5.68 7.96
C PHE A 233 11.97 -5.76 8.88
N ALA A 234 12.97 -4.89 8.67
CA ALA A 234 14.13 -4.81 9.54
C ALA A 234 13.72 -4.43 10.98
N LEU A 235 12.86 -3.42 11.13
CA LEU A 235 12.34 -2.99 12.43
C LEU A 235 11.52 -4.09 13.11
N TYR A 236 10.62 -4.75 12.37
CA TYR A 236 9.81 -5.85 12.85
C TYR A 236 10.67 -7.04 13.29
N ARG A 237 11.64 -7.44 12.47
CA ARG A 237 12.57 -8.53 12.82
C ARG A 237 13.36 -8.19 14.08
N ALA A 238 13.86 -6.96 14.18
CA ALA A 238 14.63 -6.54 15.35
C ALA A 238 13.80 -6.59 16.65
N THR A 239 12.52 -6.25 16.55
CA THR A 239 11.58 -6.22 17.68
C THR A 239 10.82 -7.54 17.88
N HIS A 240 10.99 -8.51 17.00
CA HIS A 240 10.16 -9.72 16.93
C HIS A 240 10.10 -10.48 18.25
N ASP A 241 11.24 -10.83 18.84
CA ASP A 241 11.20 -11.69 20.04
C ASP A 241 10.65 -10.95 21.28
N VAL A 242 10.79 -9.61 21.30
CA VAL A 242 10.19 -8.77 22.36
C VAL A 242 8.67 -8.72 22.18
N LEU A 243 8.22 -8.57 20.93
CA LEU A 243 6.81 -8.43 20.57
C LEU A 243 6.08 -9.76 20.41
N HIS A 244 6.79 -10.89 20.39
CA HIS A 244 6.21 -12.22 20.18
C HIS A 244 5.09 -12.54 21.18
N ARG A 245 5.22 -12.05 22.42
CA ARG A 245 4.20 -12.18 23.48
C ARG A 245 2.84 -11.59 23.09
N PHE A 246 2.80 -10.61 22.20
CA PHE A 246 1.59 -9.92 21.75
C PHE A 246 0.95 -10.55 20.50
N LYS A 247 1.42 -11.72 20.04
CA LYS A 247 0.93 -12.39 18.81
C LYS A 247 0.93 -11.47 17.58
N THR A 248 1.92 -10.59 17.47
CA THR A 248 2.05 -9.61 16.36
C THR A 248 2.34 -10.26 15.01
N THR A 249 2.84 -11.50 15.00
CA THR A 249 3.16 -12.29 13.81
C THR A 249 1.98 -12.51 12.87
N SER A 250 0.81 -12.87 13.41
CA SER A 250 -0.38 -13.08 12.58
C SER A 250 -0.85 -11.78 11.93
N LYS A 251 -0.86 -10.66 12.69
CA LYS A 251 -1.25 -9.35 12.18
C LYS A 251 -0.28 -8.82 11.11
N PHE A 252 1.02 -9.06 11.30
CA PHE A 252 2.04 -8.68 10.32
C PHE A 252 1.98 -9.53 9.05
N LEU A 253 1.68 -10.82 9.17
CA LEU A 253 1.47 -11.69 8.02
C LEU A 253 0.23 -11.27 7.22
N SER A 254 -0.84 -10.85 7.88
CA SER A 254 -2.03 -10.31 7.20
C SER A 254 -1.72 -9.06 6.39
N ILE A 255 -0.96 -8.11 6.95
CA ILE A 255 -0.53 -6.89 6.23
C ILE A 255 0.32 -7.26 5.02
N LYS A 256 1.28 -8.20 5.19
CA LYS A 256 2.11 -8.68 4.08
C LYS A 256 1.32 -9.38 2.99
N LEU A 257 0.36 -10.23 3.35
CA LEU A 257 -0.52 -10.90 2.39
C LEU A 257 -1.37 -9.89 1.64
N LEU A 258 -1.89 -8.87 2.33
CA LEU A 258 -2.68 -7.81 1.71
C LEU A 258 -1.83 -7.01 0.71
N ILE A 259 -0.59 -6.67 1.07
CA ILE A 259 0.33 -5.97 0.18
C ILE A 259 0.78 -6.84 -1.00
N LEU A 260 1.02 -8.13 -0.77
CA LEU A 260 1.32 -9.05 -1.86
C LEU A 260 0.12 -9.17 -2.81
N LEU A 261 -1.09 -9.23 -2.26
CA LEU A 261 -2.32 -9.28 -3.03
C LEU A 261 -2.56 -7.98 -3.80
N SER A 262 -2.26 -6.82 -3.22
CA SER A 262 -2.38 -5.52 -3.89
C SER A 262 -1.38 -5.41 -5.05
N LEU A 263 -0.14 -5.89 -4.88
CA LEU A 263 0.85 -5.95 -5.96
C LEU A 263 0.42 -6.90 -7.09
N ILE A 264 -0.11 -8.08 -6.75
CA ILE A 264 -0.65 -9.02 -7.74
C ILE A 264 -1.84 -8.40 -8.48
N GLN A 265 -2.76 -7.74 -7.76
CA GLN A 265 -3.90 -7.05 -8.36
C GLN A 265 -3.45 -5.96 -9.35
N LYS A 266 -2.47 -5.13 -8.97
CA LYS A 266 -1.90 -4.11 -9.87
C LYS A 266 -1.17 -4.68 -11.09
N THR A 267 -0.76 -5.95 -11.06
CA THR A 267 -0.10 -6.60 -12.21
C THR A 267 -1.12 -7.30 -13.13
N LEU A 268 -2.29 -7.66 -12.61
CA LEU A 268 -3.33 -8.37 -13.33
C LEU A 268 -4.33 -7.46 -14.04
N VAL A 269 -4.50 -6.23 -13.53
CA VAL A 269 -5.30 -5.15 -14.13
C VAL A 269 -4.41 -4.34 -15.07
#